data_AF-A0A2D5W7H0-F1
#
_entry.id   AF-A0A2D5W7H0-F1
#
_cell.length_a   1.000
_cell.length_b   1.000
_cell.length_c   1.000
_cell.angle_alpha   90.00
_cell.angle_beta   90.00
_cell.angle_gamma   90.00
#
_symmetry.space_group_name_H-M   'P 1'
#
loop_
_entity.id
_entity.type
_entity.pdbx_description
1 polymer ?
#
loop_
_entity_poly.entity_id
_entity_poly.type
_entity_poly.pdbx_seq_one_letter_code
_entity_poly.pdbx_strand_id
1 'polypeptide(L)'
;MSEETTKPDEQVEGKSNKKSAMLVGGIVGLVGLACATAFMAIPKQAERHVFTGPYVARLLADEFATNLKDNDHSRFLQLTLNFTYMAYEEAYYTARMTDPLYIAEIKDVMNRVTFNKESSAIFDPIGAAAFMEEIREAVDPVVFPVVVGEPDDGLGADSESGLAPGRSFREGTFRGAFFDHLLTVNGPEMTVSMDGAEPVSFAASDMDVPVYDSEGRVFFLDVTRLDPDFVGDVQVGVKGQIRRVLREKLLAQ
;
A
#
# COMPACT_ATOMS: atom_id res chain seq x y z
N MET A 1 3.57 89.11 -59.05
CA MET A 1 2.74 88.56 -57.96
C MET A 1 3.73 87.96 -56.97
N SER A 2 4.25 88.80 -56.08
CA SER A 2 3.86 88.87 -54.65
C SER A 2 4.43 87.64 -53.90
N GLU A 3 5.28 87.70 -52.89
CA GLU A 3 5.84 88.76 -52.03
C GLU A 3 7.07 88.17 -51.31
N GLU A 4 8.07 89.03 -51.06
CA GLU A 4 8.92 89.20 -49.87
C GLU A 4 9.29 88.02 -48.93
N THR A 5 10.56 87.63 -48.73
CA THR A 5 11.76 88.18 -48.03
C THR A 5 12.04 87.65 -46.60
N THR A 6 13.28 87.15 -46.44
CA THR A 6 14.22 87.19 -45.29
C THR A 6 14.03 86.32 -44.01
N LYS A 7 15.12 85.61 -43.67
CA LYS A 7 15.49 84.92 -42.39
C LYS A 7 15.84 85.95 -41.26
N PRO A 8 16.22 85.65 -39.98
CA PRO A 8 16.66 84.38 -39.33
C PRO A 8 16.27 84.13 -37.82
N ASP A 9 16.82 83.03 -37.26
CA ASP A 9 17.23 82.70 -35.86
C ASP A 9 16.35 82.00 -34.78
N GLU A 10 17.02 80.99 -34.18
CA GLU A 10 17.08 80.39 -32.82
C GLU A 10 15.98 79.55 -32.09
N GLN A 11 16.43 78.34 -31.70
CA GLN A 11 16.27 77.52 -30.46
C GLN A 11 14.85 77.15 -29.95
N VAL A 12 14.57 75.91 -29.51
CA VAL A 12 14.89 75.34 -28.17
C VAL A 12 15.09 73.81 -28.20
N GLU A 13 16.02 73.31 -27.38
CA GLU A 13 16.31 71.90 -27.07
C GLU A 13 15.12 71.11 -26.47
N GLY A 14 15.08 69.79 -26.74
CA GLY A 14 14.19 68.82 -26.10
C GLY A 14 14.85 67.45 -25.94
N LYS A 15 15.67 67.31 -24.90
CA LYS A 15 16.31 66.06 -24.45
C LYS A 15 15.23 65.06 -24.01
N SER A 16 15.08 63.90 -24.66
CA SER A 16 14.14 62.85 -24.21
C SER A 16 14.79 61.47 -24.05
N ASN A 17 14.37 60.79 -22.98
CA ASN A 17 15.11 59.85 -22.16
C ASN A 17 15.16 58.41 -22.70
N LYS A 18 16.38 57.85 -22.85
CA LYS A 18 16.65 56.41 -23.03
C LYS A 18 16.43 55.54 -21.77
N LYS A 19 15.90 56.10 -20.67
CA LYS A 19 15.77 55.41 -19.37
C LYS A 19 14.46 54.63 -19.14
N SER A 20 13.40 54.83 -19.94
CA SER A 20 12.14 54.11 -19.72
C SER A 20 12.10 52.71 -20.33
N ALA A 21 12.84 52.47 -21.43
CA ALA A 21 12.86 51.16 -22.10
C ALA A 21 13.60 50.09 -21.29
N MET A 22 14.57 50.47 -20.44
CA MET A 22 15.36 49.53 -19.64
C MET A 22 14.63 49.06 -18.37
N LEU A 23 13.69 49.88 -17.86
CA LEU A 23 12.94 49.58 -16.64
C LEU A 23 11.74 48.67 -16.89
N VAL A 24 11.11 48.77 -18.08
CA VAL A 24 10.00 47.89 -18.48
C VAL A 24 10.49 46.48 -18.83
N GLY A 25 11.65 46.35 -19.48
CA GLY A 25 12.26 45.05 -19.77
C GLY A 25 12.68 44.28 -18.50
N GLY A 26 13.15 44.98 -17.47
CA GLY A 26 13.53 44.39 -16.19
C GLY A 26 12.36 43.84 -15.38
N ILE A 27 11.20 44.52 -15.40
CA ILE A 27 10.00 44.09 -14.67
C ILE A 27 9.34 42.88 -15.36
N VAL A 28 9.24 42.88 -16.69
CA VAL A 28 8.70 41.72 -17.43
C VAL A 28 9.62 40.50 -17.31
N GLY A 29 10.94 40.71 -17.31
CA GLY A 29 11.92 39.65 -17.06
C GLY A 29 11.82 39.04 -15.66
N LEU A 30 11.61 39.89 -14.62
CA LEU A 30 11.42 39.43 -13.24
C LEU A 30 10.08 38.72 -13.02
N VAL A 31 8.99 39.17 -13.65
CA VAL A 31 7.69 38.49 -13.59
C VAL A 31 7.75 37.14 -14.34
N GLY A 32 8.42 37.08 -15.50
CA GLY A 32 8.64 35.84 -16.24
C GLY A 32 9.49 34.83 -15.46
N LEU A 33 10.56 35.28 -14.79
CA LEU A 33 11.38 34.46 -13.90
C LEU A 33 10.60 34.01 -12.65
N ALA A 34 9.80 34.89 -12.04
CA ALA A 34 8.96 34.53 -10.89
C ALA A 34 7.86 33.54 -11.25
N CYS A 35 7.26 33.63 -12.44
CA CYS A 35 6.32 32.63 -12.92
C CYS A 35 7.02 31.29 -13.22
N ALA A 36 8.21 31.30 -13.85
CA ALA A 36 8.97 30.09 -14.12
C ALA A 36 9.43 29.37 -12.84
N THR A 37 9.88 30.12 -11.82
CA THR A 37 10.21 29.53 -10.52
C THR A 37 8.97 29.08 -9.76
N ALA A 38 7.83 29.77 -9.88
CA ALA A 38 6.57 29.33 -9.28
C ALA A 38 6.06 28.01 -9.89
N PHE A 39 6.27 27.77 -11.18
CA PHE A 39 5.94 26.47 -11.81
C PHE A 39 6.95 25.36 -11.48
N MET A 40 8.23 25.69 -11.25
CA MET A 40 9.23 24.73 -10.76
C MET A 40 9.10 24.41 -9.26
N ALA A 41 8.44 25.29 -8.50
CA ALA A 41 8.15 25.12 -7.07
C ALA A 41 6.74 24.53 -6.82
N ILE A 42 6.03 24.08 -7.86
CA ILE A 42 4.90 23.18 -7.65
C ILE A 42 5.52 21.89 -7.14
N PRO A 43 5.40 21.53 -5.85
CA PRO A 43 5.84 20.22 -5.41
C PRO A 43 5.14 19.23 -6.32
N LYS A 44 5.90 18.35 -6.98
CA LYS A 44 5.31 17.16 -7.61
C LYS A 44 4.36 16.62 -6.55
N GLN A 45 3.05 16.64 -6.83
CA GLN A 45 2.11 16.00 -5.92
C GLN A 45 2.67 14.61 -5.71
N ALA A 46 3.03 14.29 -4.46
CA ALA A 46 3.50 12.96 -4.12
C ALA A 46 2.47 12.01 -4.73
N GLU A 47 2.91 11.12 -5.61
CA GLU A 47 2.00 10.18 -6.26
C GLU A 47 1.29 9.43 -5.14
N ARG A 48 0.00 9.72 -4.98
CA ARG A 48 -0.77 9.10 -3.91
C ARG A 48 -1.01 7.68 -4.36
N HIS A 49 -0.23 6.75 -3.83
CA HIS A 49 -0.47 5.34 -4.03
C HIS A 49 -1.83 5.02 -3.41
N VAL A 50 -2.80 4.71 -4.25
CA VAL A 50 -4.14 4.31 -3.82
C VAL A 50 -4.41 2.93 -4.38
N PHE A 51 -5.14 2.11 -3.61
CA PHE A 51 -5.61 0.85 -4.14
C PHE A 51 -6.50 1.08 -5.37
N THR A 52 -6.25 0.31 -6.42
CA THR A 52 -7.02 0.28 -7.66
C THR A 52 -7.90 -0.97 -7.71
N GLY A 53 -8.85 -1.02 -8.65
CA GLY A 53 -9.84 -2.12 -8.78
C GLY A 53 -11.30 -1.63 -8.83
N PRO A 54 -12.29 -2.50 -8.57
CA PRO A 54 -12.13 -3.86 -8.05
C PRO A 54 -11.68 -4.86 -9.14
N TYR A 55 -10.71 -5.69 -8.78
CA TYR A 55 -10.29 -6.85 -9.55
C TYR A 55 -11.07 -8.08 -9.11
N VAL A 56 -11.11 -9.11 -9.96
CA VAL A 56 -11.79 -10.38 -9.66
C VAL A 56 -10.84 -11.52 -9.92
N ALA A 57 -10.69 -12.42 -8.95
CA ALA A 57 -9.90 -13.62 -9.10
C ALA A 57 -10.53 -14.81 -8.38
N ARG A 58 -10.09 -16.01 -8.76
CA ARG A 58 -10.51 -17.26 -8.13
C ARG A 58 -9.58 -17.58 -6.96
N LEU A 59 -10.15 -17.91 -5.81
CA LEU A 59 -9.38 -18.12 -4.57
C LEU A 59 -8.46 -19.35 -4.64
N LEU A 60 -8.95 -20.43 -5.22
CA LEU A 60 -8.22 -21.67 -5.49
C LEU A 60 -8.51 -22.13 -6.91
N ALA A 61 -7.47 -22.54 -7.65
CA ALA A 61 -7.65 -23.11 -8.99
C ALA A 61 -8.56 -24.35 -8.95
N ASP A 62 -8.31 -25.24 -7.99
CA ASP A 62 -9.07 -26.46 -7.79
C ASP A 62 -10.30 -26.25 -6.89
N GLU A 63 -11.21 -27.22 -6.94
CA GLU A 63 -12.35 -27.29 -6.03
C GLU A 63 -11.89 -27.61 -4.60
N PHE A 64 -12.42 -26.88 -3.62
CA PHE A 64 -12.18 -27.14 -2.21
C PHE A 64 -13.27 -28.06 -1.66
N ALA A 65 -12.87 -29.16 -1.02
CA ALA A 65 -13.78 -30.11 -0.41
C ALA A 65 -13.40 -30.36 1.05
N THR A 66 -14.39 -30.39 1.93
CA THR A 66 -14.23 -30.61 3.37
C THR A 66 -15.47 -31.25 3.97
N ASN A 67 -15.35 -31.88 5.14
CA ASN A 67 -16.50 -32.44 5.86
C ASN A 67 -17.13 -31.37 6.75
N LEU A 68 -18.46 -31.35 6.78
CA LEU A 68 -19.24 -30.49 7.68
C LEU A 68 -19.37 -31.15 9.04
N LYS A 69 -19.80 -30.41 10.06
CA LYS A 69 -20.11 -30.97 11.39
C LYS A 69 -21.39 -31.83 11.38
N ASP A 70 -22.23 -31.69 10.37
CA ASP A 70 -23.50 -32.43 10.29
C ASP A 70 -23.30 -33.95 10.29
N ASN A 71 -24.21 -34.66 10.97
CA ASN A 71 -24.31 -36.12 10.97
C ASN A 71 -22.96 -36.83 11.22
N ASP A 72 -22.21 -36.41 12.25
CA ASP A 72 -20.92 -37.01 12.60
C ASP A 72 -19.89 -36.94 11.44
N HIS A 73 -19.82 -35.79 10.78
CA HIS A 73 -18.94 -35.53 9.64
C HIS A 73 -19.18 -36.38 8.38
N SER A 74 -20.39 -36.92 8.23
CA SER A 74 -20.74 -37.72 7.04
C SER A 74 -21.07 -36.89 5.80
N ARG A 75 -21.42 -35.61 5.97
CA ARG A 75 -21.74 -34.70 4.86
C ARG A 75 -20.50 -33.93 4.42
N PHE A 76 -20.33 -33.79 3.11
CA PHE A 76 -19.23 -33.02 2.56
C PHE A 76 -19.72 -31.74 1.89
N LEU A 77 -18.91 -30.69 2.02
CA LEU A 77 -19.07 -29.40 1.37
C LEU A 77 -18.06 -29.29 0.23
N GLN A 78 -18.55 -28.89 -0.93
CA GLN A 78 -17.80 -28.63 -2.14
C GLN A 78 -17.94 -27.16 -2.53
N LEU A 79 -16.81 -26.44 -2.58
CA LEU A 79 -16.73 -24.99 -2.78
C LEU A 79 -15.87 -24.63 -3.98
N THR A 80 -16.41 -23.74 -4.81
CA THR A 80 -15.64 -22.90 -5.72
C THR A 80 -15.92 -21.45 -5.38
N LEU A 81 -14.87 -20.72 -4.99
CA LEU A 81 -14.95 -19.34 -4.54
C LEU A 81 -14.15 -18.42 -5.45
N ASN A 82 -14.78 -17.33 -5.84
CA ASN A 82 -14.14 -16.15 -6.41
C ASN A 82 -14.11 -15.05 -5.34
N PHE A 83 -13.29 -14.04 -5.53
CA PHE A 83 -13.28 -12.88 -4.66
C PHE A 83 -13.01 -11.62 -5.46
N THR A 84 -13.54 -10.50 -4.97
CA THR A 84 -13.20 -9.18 -5.47
C THR A 84 -12.22 -8.52 -4.52
N TYR A 85 -11.19 -7.87 -5.07
CA TYR A 85 -10.15 -7.22 -4.27
C TYR A 85 -9.75 -5.87 -4.85
N MET A 86 -9.09 -5.08 -4.01
CA MET A 86 -8.38 -3.88 -4.44
C MET A 86 -6.92 -4.04 -4.03
N ALA A 87 -6.00 -3.62 -4.88
CA ALA A 87 -4.56 -3.69 -4.63
C ALA A 87 -3.86 -2.51 -5.30
N TYR A 88 -2.62 -2.22 -4.92
CA TYR A 88 -1.85 -1.20 -5.65
C TYR A 88 -1.59 -1.62 -7.10
N GLU A 89 -1.39 -2.93 -7.33
CA GLU A 89 -1.14 -3.51 -8.63
C GLU A 89 -2.09 -4.69 -8.91
N GLU A 90 -2.63 -4.75 -10.13
CA GLU A 90 -3.48 -5.87 -10.58
C GLU A 90 -2.73 -7.21 -10.53
N ALA A 91 -1.46 -7.20 -10.89
CA ALA A 91 -0.59 -8.37 -10.97
C ALA A 91 -0.23 -8.99 -9.61
N TYR A 92 -0.50 -8.28 -8.50
CA TYR A 92 -0.14 -8.73 -7.15
C TYR A 92 -0.67 -10.14 -6.86
N TYR A 93 -1.94 -10.40 -7.17
CA TYR A 93 -2.55 -11.70 -6.89
C TYR A 93 -1.91 -12.83 -7.70
N THR A 94 -1.61 -12.58 -8.97
CA THR A 94 -0.96 -13.56 -9.84
C THR A 94 0.43 -13.92 -9.32
N ALA A 95 1.17 -12.94 -8.81
CA ALA A 95 2.45 -13.17 -8.13
C ALA A 95 2.25 -13.96 -6.82
N ARG A 96 1.23 -13.63 -6.02
CA ARG A 96 0.95 -14.36 -4.76
C ARG A 96 0.70 -15.86 -4.99
N MET A 97 0.06 -16.22 -6.11
CA MET A 97 -0.19 -17.63 -6.46
C MET A 97 1.07 -18.45 -6.80
N THR A 98 2.21 -17.80 -7.05
CA THR A 98 3.47 -18.52 -7.30
C THR A 98 4.22 -18.89 -6.02
N ASP A 99 3.81 -18.34 -4.87
CA ASP A 99 4.35 -18.74 -3.58
C ASP A 99 4.01 -20.22 -3.29
N PRO A 100 5.02 -21.08 -3.07
CA PRO A 100 4.83 -22.50 -2.77
C PRO A 100 3.92 -22.79 -1.58
N LEU A 101 3.84 -21.87 -0.60
CA LEU A 101 3.07 -22.06 0.63
C LEU A 101 1.63 -21.56 0.49
N TYR A 102 1.34 -20.65 -0.44
CA TYR A 102 0.03 -19.99 -0.57
C TYR A 102 -1.15 -20.98 -0.59
N ILE A 103 -1.08 -22.00 -1.45
CA ILE A 103 -2.18 -22.98 -1.61
C ILE A 103 -2.40 -23.79 -0.33
N ALA A 104 -1.33 -24.15 0.38
CA ALA A 104 -1.43 -24.89 1.63
C ALA A 104 -2.06 -24.01 2.73
N GLU A 105 -1.65 -22.75 2.82
CA GLU A 105 -2.18 -21.78 3.78
C GLU A 105 -3.67 -21.50 3.57
N ILE A 106 -4.08 -21.25 2.33
CA ILE A 106 -5.50 -21.02 2.01
C ILE A 106 -6.33 -22.24 2.38
N LYS A 107 -5.86 -23.47 2.08
CA LYS A 107 -6.58 -24.69 2.43
C LYS A 107 -6.69 -24.88 3.95
N ASP A 108 -5.63 -24.60 4.71
CA ASP A 108 -5.64 -24.68 6.17
C ASP A 108 -6.66 -23.71 6.79
N VAL A 109 -6.63 -22.45 6.35
CA VAL A 109 -7.58 -21.43 6.79
C VAL A 109 -9.02 -21.80 6.42
N MET A 110 -9.26 -22.23 5.19
CA MET A 110 -10.58 -22.67 4.73
C MET A 110 -11.09 -23.86 5.55
N ASN A 111 -10.23 -24.84 5.87
CA ASN A 111 -10.57 -25.96 6.73
C ASN A 111 -10.96 -25.48 8.14
N ARG A 112 -10.19 -24.56 8.73
CA ARG A 112 -10.49 -24.02 10.06
C ARG A 112 -11.85 -23.32 10.12
N VAL A 113 -12.18 -22.54 9.10
CA VAL A 113 -13.49 -21.85 9.02
C VAL A 113 -14.64 -22.84 8.81
N THR A 114 -14.42 -23.90 8.03
CA THR A 114 -15.48 -24.85 7.65
C THR A 114 -15.71 -25.99 8.63
N PHE A 115 -14.67 -26.41 9.36
CA PHE A 115 -14.66 -27.64 10.17
C PHE A 115 -15.82 -27.73 11.18
N ASN A 116 -16.19 -26.61 11.80
CA ASN A 116 -17.25 -26.55 12.82
C ASN A 116 -18.61 -26.09 12.26
N LYS A 117 -18.76 -25.96 10.94
CA LYS A 117 -19.99 -25.46 10.32
C LYS A 117 -20.99 -26.57 10.07
N GLU A 118 -22.24 -26.24 10.31
CA GLU A 118 -23.40 -27.05 9.96
C GLU A 118 -23.98 -26.53 8.64
N SER A 119 -24.64 -27.41 7.88
CA SER A 119 -25.24 -27.08 6.59
C SER A 119 -26.27 -25.95 6.72
N SER A 120 -27.02 -25.88 7.82
CA SER A 120 -27.94 -24.78 8.08
C SER A 120 -27.23 -23.41 8.07
N ALA A 121 -26.02 -23.33 8.61
CA ALA A 121 -25.23 -22.10 8.67
C ALA A 121 -24.65 -21.69 7.32
N ILE A 122 -24.60 -22.59 6.34
CA ILE A 122 -23.99 -22.36 5.03
C ILE A 122 -25.04 -22.08 3.95
N PHE A 123 -26.21 -22.72 4.04
CA PHE A 123 -27.22 -22.69 2.99
C PHE A 123 -28.42 -21.78 3.31
N ASP A 124 -28.63 -21.40 4.57
CA ASP A 124 -29.60 -20.36 4.94
C ASP A 124 -29.16 -18.99 4.39
N PRO A 125 -30.03 -18.13 3.84
CA PRO A 125 -29.62 -16.85 3.26
C PRO A 125 -28.84 -15.93 4.21
N ILE A 126 -29.17 -15.92 5.51
CA ILE A 126 -28.49 -15.11 6.51
C ILE A 126 -27.17 -15.79 6.90
N GLY A 127 -27.22 -17.10 7.16
CA GLY A 127 -26.04 -17.90 7.48
C GLY A 127 -24.98 -17.85 6.37
N ALA A 128 -25.40 -17.98 5.11
CA ALA A 128 -24.53 -17.93 3.94
C ALA A 128 -23.78 -16.60 3.83
N ALA A 129 -24.43 -15.48 4.14
CA ALA A 129 -23.77 -14.17 4.12
C ALA A 129 -22.72 -14.06 5.22
N ALA A 130 -23.05 -14.47 6.45
CA ALA A 130 -22.11 -14.49 7.57
C ALA A 130 -20.92 -15.43 7.31
N PHE A 131 -21.18 -16.61 6.74
CA PHE A 131 -20.16 -17.58 6.38
C PHE A 131 -19.19 -17.06 5.31
N MET A 132 -19.70 -16.36 4.29
CA MET A 132 -18.84 -15.73 3.27
C MET A 132 -17.99 -14.59 3.83
N GLU A 133 -18.51 -13.84 4.80
CA GLU A 133 -17.76 -12.80 5.50
C GLU A 133 -16.68 -13.39 6.40
N GLU A 134 -16.97 -14.47 7.11
CA GLU A 134 -15.98 -15.19 7.92
C GLU A 134 -14.87 -15.79 7.05
N ILE A 135 -15.20 -16.34 5.87
CA ILE A 135 -14.19 -16.73 4.89
C ILE A 135 -13.36 -15.51 4.46
N ARG A 136 -13.99 -14.38 4.15
CA ARG A 136 -13.30 -13.15 3.74
C ARG A 136 -12.28 -12.73 4.80
N GLU A 137 -12.70 -12.59 6.05
CA GLU A 137 -11.84 -12.19 7.17
C GLU A 137 -10.68 -13.16 7.41
N ALA A 138 -10.93 -14.46 7.26
CA ALA A 138 -9.91 -15.47 7.51
C ALA A 138 -8.87 -15.56 6.37
N VAL A 139 -9.31 -15.36 5.13
CA VAL A 139 -8.49 -15.50 3.92
C VAL A 139 -7.73 -14.22 3.58
N ASP A 140 -8.29 -13.05 3.89
CA ASP A 140 -7.71 -11.74 3.59
C ASP A 140 -6.25 -11.58 4.08
N PRO A 141 -5.86 -12.05 5.29
CA PRO A 141 -4.47 -12.04 5.73
C PRO A 141 -3.52 -12.98 4.99
N VAL A 142 -4.04 -14.04 4.36
CA VAL A 142 -3.23 -14.96 3.57
C VAL A 142 -2.99 -14.40 2.17
N VAL A 143 -4.03 -13.81 1.57
CA VAL A 143 -3.95 -13.20 0.23
C VAL A 143 -3.16 -11.90 0.27
N PHE A 144 -3.43 -11.05 1.26
CA PHE A 144 -2.75 -9.77 1.47
C PHE A 144 -2.10 -9.77 2.87
N PRO A 145 -0.97 -10.46 3.05
CA PRO A 145 -0.20 -10.35 4.29
C PRO A 145 0.38 -8.95 4.46
N VAL A 146 0.79 -8.64 5.68
CA VAL A 146 1.63 -7.47 5.95
C VAL A 146 3.01 -7.75 5.40
N VAL A 147 3.50 -6.85 4.55
CA VAL A 147 4.84 -6.89 3.96
C VAL A 147 5.68 -5.80 4.61
N VAL A 148 6.98 -6.08 4.77
CA VAL A 148 7.98 -5.13 5.25
C VAL A 148 8.92 -4.84 4.10
N GLY A 149 9.03 -3.57 3.72
CA GLY A 149 9.83 -3.12 2.59
C GLY A 149 9.44 -3.73 1.25
N GLU A 150 10.41 -3.80 0.35
CA GLU A 150 10.22 -4.33 -1.01
C GLU A 150 11.11 -5.57 -1.22
N PRO A 151 10.65 -6.74 -0.73
CA PRO A 151 11.37 -8.00 -0.95
C PRO A 151 11.27 -8.45 -2.41
N ASP A 152 12.36 -9.01 -2.94
CA ASP A 152 12.44 -9.52 -4.32
C ASP A 152 11.48 -10.70 -4.58
N ASP A 153 11.18 -11.49 -3.54
CA ASP A 153 10.34 -12.70 -3.59
C ASP A 153 8.95 -12.49 -2.95
N GLY A 154 8.57 -11.23 -2.68
CA GLY A 154 7.23 -10.83 -2.23
C GLY A 154 6.97 -10.94 -0.72
N LEU A 155 7.53 -11.94 -0.02
CA LEU A 155 7.36 -12.14 1.44
C LEU A 155 8.68 -12.35 2.20
N GLY A 156 9.82 -12.27 1.52
CA GLY A 156 11.13 -12.40 2.14
C GLY A 156 11.57 -11.15 2.88
N ALA A 157 12.89 -11.07 3.09
CA ALA A 157 13.52 -9.91 3.65
C ALA A 157 13.53 -8.76 2.65
N ASP A 158 13.29 -7.56 3.15
CA ASP A 158 13.50 -6.31 2.43
C ASP A 158 14.95 -6.25 1.90
N SER A 159 15.09 -5.88 0.65
CA SER A 159 16.37 -5.94 -0.07
C SER A 159 17.38 -4.90 0.43
N GLU A 160 16.91 -3.79 0.99
CA GLU A 160 17.76 -2.70 1.50
C GLU A 160 18.11 -2.89 2.97
N SER A 161 17.10 -3.08 3.83
CA SER A 161 17.30 -3.17 5.29
C SER A 161 17.61 -4.59 5.78
N GLY A 162 17.11 -5.62 5.09
CA GLY A 162 17.16 -7.00 5.56
C GLY A 162 16.06 -7.36 6.57
N LEU A 163 15.13 -6.44 6.90
CA LEU A 163 13.98 -6.75 7.74
C LEU A 163 13.00 -7.68 7.05
N ALA A 164 12.39 -8.59 7.80
CA ALA A 164 11.33 -9.47 7.30
C ALA A 164 10.15 -9.52 8.28
N PRO A 165 8.95 -9.98 7.85
CA PRO A 165 7.89 -10.34 8.77
C PRO A 165 8.36 -11.41 9.77
N GLY A 166 8.02 -11.21 11.05
CA GLY A 166 8.35 -12.12 12.15
C GLY A 166 7.58 -13.44 12.08
N ARG A 167 7.96 -14.41 12.92
CA ARG A 167 7.32 -15.73 12.95
C ARG A 167 5.84 -15.68 13.33
N SER A 168 5.46 -14.72 14.18
CA SER A 168 4.09 -14.51 14.64
C SER A 168 3.32 -13.52 13.76
N PHE A 169 3.73 -13.30 12.50
CA PHE A 169 3.06 -12.36 11.58
C PHE A 169 1.55 -12.59 11.45
N ARG A 170 1.06 -13.82 11.69
CA ARG A 170 -0.37 -14.16 11.66
C ARG A 170 -1.14 -13.80 12.93
N GLU A 171 -0.45 -13.56 14.03
CA GLU A 171 -1.03 -13.10 15.30
C GLU A 171 -1.14 -11.57 15.34
N GLY A 172 -0.49 -10.88 14.39
CA GLY A 172 -0.56 -9.45 14.22
C GLY A 172 -1.97 -8.96 13.92
N THR A 173 -2.33 -7.82 14.52
CA THR A 173 -3.61 -7.14 14.31
C THR A 173 -3.49 -5.94 13.37
N PHE A 174 -2.27 -5.52 13.04
CA PHE A 174 -2.01 -4.42 12.12
C PHE A 174 -2.33 -4.82 10.67
N ARG A 175 -3.05 -3.94 9.96
CA ARG A 175 -3.53 -4.14 8.58
C ARG A 175 -3.51 -2.84 7.76
N GLY A 176 -2.64 -1.90 8.14
CA GLY A 176 -2.53 -0.60 7.47
C GLY A 176 -2.05 -0.72 6.03
N ALA A 177 -2.35 0.29 5.20
CA ALA A 177 -1.99 0.27 3.79
C ALA A 177 -0.48 0.52 3.60
N PHE A 178 0.19 -0.25 2.73
CA PHE A 178 1.65 -0.31 2.66
C PHE A 178 2.37 1.04 2.49
N PHE A 179 1.78 2.00 1.77
CA PHE A 179 2.41 3.32 1.56
C PHE A 179 2.01 4.39 2.60
N ASP A 180 1.16 4.03 3.57
CA ASP A 180 0.67 4.94 4.60
C ASP A 180 1.45 4.81 5.92
N HIS A 181 2.34 3.81 6.06
CA HIS A 181 2.98 3.49 7.34
C HIS A 181 4.48 3.22 7.19
N LEU A 182 5.27 3.84 8.06
CA LEU A 182 6.73 3.76 8.04
C LEU A 182 7.28 3.17 9.33
N LEU A 183 8.30 2.33 9.18
CA LEU A 183 9.16 1.85 10.25
C LEU A 183 10.46 2.61 10.23
N THR A 184 10.67 3.45 11.25
CA THR A 184 11.97 4.08 11.47
C THR A 184 12.86 3.08 12.20
N VAL A 185 13.97 2.73 11.55
CA VAL A 185 14.92 1.72 12.03
C VAL A 185 16.24 2.41 12.36
N ASN A 186 16.80 2.06 13.51
CA ASN A 186 18.15 2.43 13.92
C ASN A 186 18.91 1.17 14.32
N GLY A 187 19.62 0.59 13.34
CA GLY A 187 20.44 -0.61 13.52
C GLY A 187 21.50 -0.48 14.61
N PRO A 188 22.31 0.61 14.63
CA PRO A 188 23.35 0.79 15.65
C PRO A 188 22.81 0.88 17.08
N GLU A 189 21.65 1.50 17.27
CA GLU A 189 20.99 1.59 18.58
C GLU A 189 20.06 0.40 18.87
N MET A 190 19.88 -0.51 17.91
CA MET A 190 18.97 -1.66 17.98
C MET A 190 17.54 -1.27 18.38
N THR A 191 17.01 -0.25 17.71
CA THR A 191 15.64 0.22 17.95
C THR A 191 14.84 0.32 16.65
N VAL A 192 13.54 0.11 16.77
CA VAL A 192 12.56 0.30 15.69
C VAL A 192 11.33 1.01 16.24
N SER A 193 10.75 1.93 15.50
CA SER A 193 9.47 2.55 15.82
C SER A 193 8.58 2.63 14.59
N MET A 194 7.27 2.56 14.80
CA MET A 194 6.30 2.68 13.72
C MET A 194 5.56 4.01 13.83
N ASP A 195 5.49 4.76 12.73
CA ASP A 195 4.75 6.03 12.64
C ASP A 195 5.08 7.03 13.78
N GLY A 196 6.32 7.01 14.28
CA GLY A 196 6.77 7.86 15.39
C GLY A 196 6.25 7.44 16.77
N ALA A 197 5.72 6.21 16.92
CA ALA A 197 5.39 5.61 18.22
C ALA A 197 6.65 5.38 19.08
N GLU A 198 6.44 4.91 20.31
CA GLU A 198 7.54 4.63 21.23
C GLU A 198 8.50 3.57 20.64
N PRO A 199 9.82 3.83 20.59
CA PRO A 199 10.78 2.88 20.06
C PRO A 199 10.81 1.57 20.85
N VAL A 200 10.82 0.46 20.13
CA VAL A 200 11.00 -0.89 20.66
C VAL A 200 12.46 -1.28 20.46
N SER A 201 13.12 -1.67 21.56
CA SER A 201 14.47 -2.25 21.49
C SER A 201 14.42 -3.73 21.13
N PHE A 202 15.43 -4.19 20.39
CA PHE A 202 15.58 -5.60 20.02
C PHE A 202 17.03 -6.08 20.20
N ALA A 203 17.23 -7.38 20.15
CA ALA A 203 18.54 -8.00 19.97
C ALA A 203 18.73 -8.47 18.52
N ALA A 204 19.96 -8.50 18.04
CA ALA A 204 20.28 -8.96 16.68
C ALA A 204 19.88 -10.42 16.37
N SER A 205 19.54 -11.21 17.39
CA SER A 205 19.06 -12.60 17.25
C SER A 205 17.54 -12.74 17.28
N ASP A 206 16.80 -11.65 17.46
CA ASP A 206 15.35 -11.70 17.62
C ASP A 206 14.69 -11.96 16.27
N MET A 207 13.78 -12.96 16.26
CA MET A 207 13.03 -13.37 15.06
C MET A 207 11.56 -12.96 15.12
N ASP A 208 11.17 -12.28 16.20
CA ASP A 208 9.77 -12.01 16.51
C ASP A 208 9.62 -10.80 17.45
N VAL A 209 10.08 -9.63 16.99
CA VAL A 209 10.00 -8.36 17.73
C VAL A 209 8.59 -7.78 17.54
N PRO A 210 7.79 -7.61 18.60
CA PRO A 210 6.47 -6.98 18.49
C PRO A 210 6.62 -5.46 18.33
N VAL A 211 6.09 -4.91 17.24
CA VAL A 211 6.07 -3.47 16.98
C VAL A 211 4.62 -3.02 16.91
N TYR A 212 4.36 -1.89 17.58
CA TYR A 212 3.01 -1.34 17.73
C TYR A 212 2.88 -0.05 16.95
N ASP A 213 1.73 0.12 16.30
CA ASP A 213 1.37 1.40 15.72
C ASP A 213 0.76 2.35 16.77
N SER A 214 0.42 3.57 16.33
CA SER A 214 -0.21 4.58 17.19
C SER A 214 -1.60 4.20 17.73
N GLU A 215 -2.26 3.21 17.12
CA GLU A 215 -3.57 2.67 17.55
C GLU A 215 -3.42 1.45 18.48
N GLY A 216 -2.21 1.01 18.77
CA GLY A 216 -1.92 -0.19 19.58
C GLY A 216 -2.10 -1.51 18.84
N ARG A 217 -2.23 -1.49 17.51
CA ARG A 217 -2.20 -2.69 16.67
C ARG A 217 -0.77 -3.18 16.56
N VAL A 218 -0.59 -4.49 16.54
CA VAL A 218 0.74 -5.12 16.56
C VAL A 218 1.02 -5.82 15.24
N PHE A 219 2.28 -5.78 14.82
CA PHE A 219 2.86 -6.72 13.87
C PHE A 219 4.23 -7.15 14.39
N PHE A 220 4.78 -8.23 13.81
CA PHE A 220 6.01 -8.83 14.29
C PHE A 220 7.11 -8.72 13.23
N LEU A 221 8.34 -8.46 13.67
CA LEU A 221 9.52 -8.34 12.82
C LEU A 221 10.55 -9.43 13.12
N ASP A 222 11.16 -9.95 12.06
CA ASP A 222 12.42 -10.69 12.12
C ASP A 222 13.56 -9.72 11.78
N VAL A 223 14.46 -9.51 12.75
CA VAL A 223 15.61 -8.59 12.63
C VAL A 223 16.92 -9.35 12.45
N THR A 224 16.90 -10.68 12.30
CA THR A 224 18.12 -11.50 12.23
C THR A 224 18.99 -11.26 11.02
N ARG A 225 18.43 -10.62 9.98
CA ARG A 225 19.13 -10.25 8.75
C ARG A 225 19.27 -8.73 8.57
N LEU A 226 18.85 -7.95 9.56
CA LEU A 226 19.00 -6.50 9.55
C LEU A 226 20.49 -6.13 9.41
N ASP A 227 20.80 -5.25 8.47
CA ASP A 227 22.13 -4.63 8.41
C ASP A 227 22.35 -3.81 9.70
N PRO A 228 23.36 -4.15 10.53
CA PRO A 228 23.58 -3.47 11.80
C PRO A 228 23.90 -1.97 11.66
N ASP A 229 24.31 -1.51 10.47
CA ASP A 229 24.60 -0.11 10.20
C ASP A 229 23.40 0.61 9.53
N PHE A 230 22.29 -0.09 9.26
CA PHE A 230 21.12 0.50 8.62
C PHE A 230 20.43 1.53 9.51
N VAL A 231 20.23 2.74 8.96
CA VAL A 231 19.45 3.81 9.58
C VAL A 231 18.57 4.41 8.50
N GLY A 232 17.26 4.29 8.65
CA GLY A 232 16.32 4.74 7.63
C GLY A 232 14.89 4.34 7.91
N ASP A 233 14.01 4.69 6.97
CA ASP A 233 12.60 4.36 7.03
C ASP A 233 12.28 3.22 6.05
N VAL A 234 11.53 2.23 6.51
CA VAL A 234 11.08 1.08 5.73
C VAL A 234 9.55 1.06 5.69
N GLN A 235 8.97 0.95 4.50
CA GLN A 235 7.50 0.88 4.36
C GLN A 235 6.95 -0.42 4.94
N VAL A 236 5.78 -0.37 5.57
CA VAL A 236 5.12 -1.56 6.15
C VAL A 236 3.61 -1.54 5.90
N GLY A 237 3.04 -2.69 5.58
CA GLY A 237 1.59 -2.82 5.48
C GLY A 237 1.12 -3.78 4.42
N VAL A 238 -0.18 -3.74 4.14
CA VAL A 238 -0.81 -4.62 3.15
C VAL A 238 -0.81 -3.95 1.77
N LYS A 239 -0.51 -4.73 0.74
CA LYS A 239 -0.53 -4.26 -0.66
C LYS A 239 -1.91 -4.34 -1.34
N GLY A 240 -2.93 -4.79 -0.59
CA GLY A 240 -4.31 -4.85 -1.03
C GLY A 240 -5.25 -5.36 0.05
N GLN A 241 -6.52 -5.54 -0.32
CA GLN A 241 -7.58 -6.03 0.55
C GLN A 241 -8.70 -6.70 -0.26
N ILE A 242 -9.25 -7.79 0.28
CA ILE A 242 -10.44 -8.45 -0.25
C ILE A 242 -11.67 -7.61 0.13
N ARG A 243 -12.42 -7.20 -0.91
CA ARG A 243 -13.70 -6.50 -0.77
C ARG A 243 -14.84 -7.47 -0.48
N ARG A 244 -14.87 -8.61 -1.18
CA ARG A 244 -15.97 -9.58 -1.05
C ARG A 244 -15.57 -10.95 -1.56
N VAL A 245 -16.07 -12.00 -0.90
CA VAL A 245 -16.04 -13.37 -1.42
C VAL A 245 -17.35 -13.69 -2.15
N LEU A 246 -17.23 -14.31 -3.32
CA LEU A 246 -18.31 -14.67 -4.22
C LEU A 246 -18.35 -16.19 -4.37
N ARG A 247 -19.56 -16.76 -4.27
CA ARG A 247 -19.79 -18.18 -4.54
C ARG A 247 -19.96 -18.40 -6.04
N GLU A 248 -19.20 -19.33 -6.60
CA GLU A 248 -19.41 -19.85 -7.96
C GLU A 248 -20.11 -21.21 -7.90
N LYS A 249 -19.63 -22.10 -7.03
CA LYS A 249 -20.21 -23.43 -6.79
C LYS A 249 -20.29 -23.69 -5.29
N LEU A 250 -21.45 -24.16 -4.85
CA LEU A 250 -21.73 -24.53 -3.46
C LEU A 250 -22.61 -25.79 -3.48
N LEU A 251 -22.02 -26.94 -3.16
CA LEU A 251 -22.74 -28.21 -3.05
C LEU A 251 -22.50 -28.82 -1.68
N ALA A 252 -23.55 -29.34 -1.05
CA ALA A 252 -23.43 -30.25 0.08
C ALA A 252 -24.18 -31.54 -0.23
N GLN A 253 -23.57 -32.68 0.07
CA GLN A 253 -24.13 -34.02 -0.12
C GLN A 253 -23.91 -34.84 1.14
#